data_AF-A0A438KDE8-F1
#
_entry.id   AF-A0A438KDE8-F1
#
_cell.length_a   1.000
_cell.length_b   1.000
_cell.length_c   1.000
_cell.angle_alpha   90.00
_cell.angle_beta   90.00
_cell.angle_gamma   90.00
#
_symmetry.space_group_name_H-M   'P 1'
#
loop_
_entity.id
_entity.type
_entity.pdbx_description
1 polymer ?
#
loop_
_entity_poly.entity_id
_entity_poly.type
_entity_poly.pdbx_seq_one_letter_code
_entity_poly.pdbx_strand_id
1 'polypeptide(L)'
;MANGREELGILKYETGGSSPKHHKNQRDPTSMENATAMLGPKRLIKKHEFVRIIIQCLHSLGYKNSASCLESESGISHKSPESKLLEMQVLNANWEDSIGILNGIEDLTEETRASALFLVLQQCLLECLSRGDDSSALAILRKRVSPLKVGREKVHNLAAGMLSLKEMGMAKIDDSSICELRRKSLVELEKLLPPPITLPEGRLEHFVETAITAQMDSCIYHNSFREISLYEDHYCGRDQIPTQTVQDKIMEV
;
A
#
# COMPACT_ATOMS: atom_id res chain seq x y z
N MET A 1 -73.32 -2.03 36.46
CA MET A 1 -72.06 -1.95 37.23
C MET A 1 -71.08 -1.08 36.46
N ALA A 2 -70.53 -0.09 37.16
CA ALA A 2 -69.31 0.70 36.89
C ALA A 2 -69.06 1.26 35.47
N ASN A 3 -69.27 2.58 35.31
CA ASN A 3 -68.48 3.40 34.38
C ASN A 3 -67.33 4.02 35.19
N GLY A 4 -66.11 3.55 34.92
CA GLY A 4 -64.87 4.02 35.54
C GLY A 4 -64.37 5.31 34.86
N ARG A 5 -64.02 6.29 35.70
CA ARG A 5 -63.23 7.47 35.35
C ARG A 5 -61.76 7.08 35.25
N GLU A 6 -61.06 7.52 34.21
CA GLU A 6 -59.59 7.59 34.19
C GLU A 6 -59.16 9.06 34.28
N GLU A 7 -58.35 9.34 35.30
CA GLU A 7 -57.68 10.61 35.55
C GLU A 7 -56.42 10.73 34.69
N LEU A 8 -56.24 11.87 34.02
CA LEU A 8 -54.93 12.29 33.47
C LEU A 8 -54.39 13.42 34.35
N GLY A 9 -53.43 13.06 35.20
CA GLY A 9 -52.71 13.98 36.09
C GLY A 9 -51.73 14.86 35.32
N ILE A 10 -51.87 16.18 35.51
CA ILE A 10 -50.93 17.21 35.08
C ILE A 10 -49.86 17.35 36.15
N LEU A 11 -48.58 17.15 35.80
CA LEU A 11 -47.45 17.53 36.65
C LEU A 11 -46.56 18.53 35.91
N LYS A 12 -46.67 19.79 36.36
CA LYS A 12 -45.73 20.88 36.08
C LYS A 12 -44.51 20.71 36.99
N TYR A 13 -43.32 21.05 36.49
CA TYR A 13 -42.19 21.36 37.36
C TYR A 13 -41.39 22.54 36.80
N GLU A 14 -40.84 23.29 37.75
CA GLU A 14 -40.44 24.69 37.67
C GLU A 14 -38.99 24.88 37.23
N THR A 15 -38.71 26.06 36.68
CA THR A 15 -37.40 26.53 36.24
C THR A 15 -36.56 27.02 37.42
N GLY A 16 -35.61 26.19 37.84
CA GLY A 16 -34.53 26.57 38.76
C GLY A 16 -33.36 27.20 38.01
N GLY A 17 -33.17 28.51 38.18
CA GLY A 17 -31.99 29.22 37.70
C GLY A 17 -30.74 28.84 38.50
N SER A 18 -29.66 28.51 37.79
CA SER A 18 -28.31 28.49 38.36
C SER A 18 -27.30 28.82 37.26
N SER A 19 -26.62 29.96 37.40
CA SER A 19 -25.56 30.41 36.50
C SER A 19 -24.29 29.58 36.71
N PRO A 20 -23.67 29.01 35.66
CA PRO A 20 -22.30 28.52 35.74
C PRO A 20 -21.31 29.62 35.38
N LYS A 21 -20.28 29.71 36.22
CA LYS A 21 -19.13 30.60 36.14
C LYS A 21 -18.31 30.34 34.87
N HIS A 22 -17.69 31.41 34.37
CA HIS A 22 -16.63 31.41 33.35
C HIS A 22 -15.61 30.29 33.57
N HIS A 23 -15.57 29.32 32.65
CA HIS A 23 -14.31 28.66 32.28
C HIS A 23 -13.99 29.05 30.85
N LYS A 24 -12.93 29.84 30.69
CA LYS A 24 -12.26 30.07 29.41
C LYS A 24 -11.85 28.70 28.88
N ASN A 25 -12.58 28.16 27.90
CA ASN A 25 -12.09 27.08 27.06
C ASN A 25 -10.91 27.63 26.27
N GLN A 26 -9.69 27.45 26.81
CA GLN A 26 -8.50 27.39 25.99
C GLN A 26 -8.73 26.24 25.01
N ARG A 27 -9.03 26.59 23.76
CA ARG A 27 -8.99 25.63 22.67
C ARG A 27 -7.53 25.25 22.48
N ASP A 28 -7.22 23.98 22.75
CA ASP A 28 -5.95 23.39 22.37
C ASP A 28 -5.76 23.56 20.86
N PRO A 29 -4.68 24.20 20.38
CA PRO A 29 -4.41 24.39 18.95
C PRO A 29 -4.27 23.05 18.20
N THR A 30 -3.91 21.98 18.91
CA THR A 30 -3.67 20.63 18.39
C THR A 30 -4.95 19.89 17.98
N SER A 31 -6.13 20.33 18.43
CA SER A 31 -7.40 19.71 18.06
C SER A 31 -7.93 20.19 16.70
N MET A 32 -7.65 21.45 16.32
CA MET A 32 -8.14 22.02 15.05
C MET A 32 -7.32 21.55 13.84
N GLU A 33 -6.00 21.36 13.95
CA GLU A 33 -5.18 20.87 12.83
C GLU A 33 -5.57 19.44 12.40
N ASN A 34 -5.86 18.56 13.37
CA ASN A 34 -6.28 17.19 13.11
C ASN A 34 -7.67 17.09 12.45
N ALA A 35 -8.58 18.03 12.73
CA ALA A 35 -9.90 18.06 12.09
C ALA A 35 -9.85 18.48 10.61
N THR A 36 -8.84 19.27 10.21
CA THR A 36 -8.55 19.60 8.81
C THR A 36 -7.87 18.46 8.03
N ALA A 37 -7.32 17.48 8.73
CA ALA A 37 -6.62 16.35 8.11
C ALA A 37 -7.55 15.19 7.71
N MET A 38 -8.79 15.14 8.19
CA MET A 38 -9.74 14.05 7.89
C MET A 38 -10.77 14.47 6.84
N LEU A 39 -10.97 13.67 5.81
CA LEU A 39 -11.87 13.90 4.69
C LEU A 39 -13.21 13.14 4.85
N GLY A 40 -14.23 13.63 4.16
CA GLY A 40 -15.56 13.03 4.08
C GLY A 40 -16.48 13.35 5.28
N PRO A 41 -17.80 13.14 5.13
CA PRO A 41 -18.78 13.45 6.18
C PRO A 41 -18.59 12.61 7.44
N LYS A 42 -18.14 11.36 7.29
CA LYS A 42 -17.83 10.44 8.40
C LYS A 42 -16.43 10.64 9.00
N ARG A 43 -15.59 11.51 8.41
CA ARG A 43 -14.21 11.81 8.87
C ARG A 43 -13.30 10.58 9.05
N LEU A 44 -13.45 9.58 8.20
CA LEU A 44 -12.69 8.32 8.27
C LEU A 44 -11.43 8.28 7.41
N ILE A 45 -11.26 9.27 6.51
CA ILE A 45 -10.21 9.23 5.49
C ILE A 45 -9.12 10.25 5.84
N LYS A 46 -7.87 9.82 6.04
CA LYS A 46 -6.76 10.77 6.23
C LYS A 46 -6.39 11.42 4.91
N LYS A 47 -6.36 12.74 4.86
CA LYS A 47 -6.00 13.56 3.69
C LYS A 47 -4.64 13.16 3.13
N HIS A 48 -3.64 12.96 4.00
CA HIS A 48 -2.30 12.56 3.59
C HIS A 48 -2.30 11.25 2.80
N GLU A 49 -2.89 10.19 3.37
CA GLU A 49 -2.97 8.86 2.74
C GLU A 49 -3.77 8.90 1.44
N PHE A 50 -4.90 9.62 1.44
CA PHE A 50 -5.78 9.73 0.28
C PHE A 50 -5.11 10.45 -0.89
N VAL A 51 -4.50 11.61 -0.65
CA VAL A 51 -3.78 12.35 -1.69
C VAL A 51 -2.62 11.52 -2.23
N ARG A 52 -1.86 10.84 -1.36
CA ARG A 52 -0.76 9.96 -1.79
C ARG A 52 -1.22 8.83 -2.71
N ILE A 53 -2.38 8.23 -2.44
CA ILE A 53 -3.02 7.22 -3.30
C ILE A 53 -3.48 7.82 -4.63
N ILE A 54 -4.05 9.03 -4.64
CA ILE A 54 -4.42 9.73 -5.88
C ILE A 54 -3.18 9.97 -6.75
N ILE A 55 -2.07 10.44 -6.15
CA ILE A 55 -0.81 10.66 -6.87
C ILE A 55 -0.32 9.34 -7.51
N GLN A 56 -0.39 8.22 -6.77
CA GLN A 56 -0.05 6.90 -7.32
C GLN A 56 -0.93 6.55 -8.54
N CYS A 57 -2.24 6.76 -8.44
CA CYS A 57 -3.17 6.48 -9.54
C CYS A 57 -2.90 7.39 -10.76
N LEU A 58 -2.56 8.67 -10.55
CA LEU A 58 -2.16 9.55 -11.64
C LEU A 58 -0.90 9.04 -12.34
N HIS A 59 0.07 8.49 -11.59
CA HIS A 59 1.23 7.85 -12.19
C HIS A 59 0.88 6.58 -12.96
N SER A 60 0.01 5.70 -12.42
CA SER A 60 -0.40 4.44 -13.09
C SER A 60 -1.16 4.71 -14.39
N LEU A 61 -1.99 5.76 -14.43
CA LEU A 61 -2.72 6.20 -15.62
C LEU A 61 -1.86 6.97 -16.64
N GLY A 62 -0.60 7.27 -16.31
CA GLY A 62 0.32 7.99 -17.20
C GLY A 62 0.27 9.52 -17.12
N TYR A 63 -0.52 10.09 -16.20
CA TYR A 63 -0.65 11.54 -15.97
C TYR A 63 0.49 12.10 -15.10
N LYS A 64 1.74 11.91 -15.54
CA LYS A 64 2.94 12.28 -14.77
C LYS A 64 2.99 13.77 -14.39
N ASN A 65 2.61 14.66 -15.31
CA ASN A 65 2.61 16.10 -15.04
C ASN A 65 1.60 16.48 -13.96
N SER A 66 0.39 15.93 -14.03
CA SER A 66 -0.65 16.16 -13.02
C SER A 66 -0.24 15.62 -11.66
N ALA A 67 0.40 14.46 -11.62
CA ALA A 67 0.97 13.90 -10.40
C ALA A 67 2.01 14.85 -9.77
N SER A 68 2.98 15.35 -10.55
CA SER A 68 3.98 16.32 -10.07
C SER A 68 3.37 17.64 -9.58
N CYS A 69 2.35 18.16 -10.28
CA CYS A 69 1.62 19.36 -9.83
C CYS A 69 0.94 19.10 -8.49
N LEU A 70 0.23 17.98 -8.35
CA LEU A 70 -0.45 17.62 -7.10
C LEU A 70 0.53 17.40 -5.94
N GLU A 71 1.69 16.79 -6.19
CA GLU A 71 2.76 16.69 -5.18
C GLU A 71 3.21 18.07 -4.71
N SER A 72 3.40 19.00 -5.65
CA SER A 72 3.86 20.36 -5.36
C SER A 72 2.81 21.20 -4.61
N GLU A 73 1.54 21.09 -4.99
CA GLU A 73 0.43 21.82 -4.36
C GLU A 73 0.09 21.28 -2.97
N SER A 74 0.13 19.96 -2.80
CA SER A 74 -0.24 19.31 -1.55
C SER A 74 0.91 19.17 -0.55
N GLY A 75 2.16 19.25 -1.01
CA GLY A 75 3.36 18.94 -0.23
C GLY A 75 3.51 17.45 0.12
N ILE A 76 2.68 16.57 -0.47
CA ILE A 76 2.66 15.14 -0.21
C ILE A 76 3.30 14.44 -1.40
N SER A 77 4.26 13.55 -1.14
CA SER A 77 4.89 12.77 -2.21
C SER A 77 4.38 11.34 -2.30
N HIS A 78 4.39 10.80 -3.52
CA HIS A 78 4.06 9.42 -3.83
C HIS A 78 4.90 8.40 -3.04
N LYS A 79 6.22 8.60 -2.95
CA LYS A 79 7.16 7.73 -2.23
C LYS A 79 7.47 8.30 -0.85
N SER A 80 7.60 7.41 0.14
CA SER A 80 8.06 7.77 1.49
C SER A 80 9.51 8.29 1.46
N PRO A 81 9.92 9.12 2.43
CA PRO A 81 11.32 9.56 2.54
C PRO A 81 12.31 8.38 2.55
N GLU A 82 11.98 7.32 3.27
CA GLU A 82 12.78 6.10 3.39
C GLU A 82 12.89 5.39 2.04
N SER A 83 11.77 5.26 1.31
CA SER A 83 11.75 4.65 -0.03
C SER A 83 12.57 5.45 -1.05
N LYS A 84 12.45 6.78 -1.05
CA LYS A 84 13.25 7.65 -1.93
C LYS A 84 14.74 7.57 -1.63
N LEU A 85 15.09 7.58 -0.34
CA LEU A 85 16.48 7.50 0.08
C LEU A 85 17.05 6.13 -0.30
N LEU A 86 16.32 5.05 -0.04
CA LEU A 86 16.71 3.69 -0.41
C LEU A 86 16.90 3.54 -1.93
N GLU A 87 15.96 4.05 -2.74
CA GLU A 87 16.08 4.08 -4.20
C GLU A 87 17.36 4.77 -4.66
N MET A 88 17.63 5.96 -4.12
CA MET A 88 18.85 6.72 -4.43
C MET A 88 20.12 5.94 -4.04
N GLN A 89 20.16 5.33 -2.85
CA GLN A 89 21.36 4.61 -2.40
C GLN A 89 21.61 3.33 -3.23
N VAL A 90 20.56 2.58 -3.57
CA VAL A 90 20.71 1.38 -4.41
C VAL A 90 21.14 1.74 -5.83
N LEU A 91 20.57 2.79 -6.44
CA LEU A 91 20.97 3.22 -7.79
C LEU A 91 22.43 3.70 -7.83
N ASN A 92 22.91 4.34 -6.76
CA ASN A 92 24.28 4.84 -6.65
C ASN A 92 25.30 3.79 -6.14
N ALA A 93 24.87 2.54 -5.90
CA ALA A 93 25.73 1.47 -5.35
C ALA A 93 26.24 1.71 -3.91
N ASN A 94 25.54 2.53 -3.13
CA ASN A 94 25.87 2.81 -1.74
C ASN A 94 25.23 1.74 -0.83
N TRP A 95 25.83 0.55 -0.83
CA TRP A 95 25.26 -0.64 -0.19
C TRP A 95 25.18 -0.54 1.35
N GLU A 96 26.18 0.06 2.01
CA GLU A 96 26.17 0.21 3.47
C GLU A 96 25.05 1.15 3.93
N ASP A 97 24.84 2.27 3.23
CA ASP A 97 23.76 3.20 3.53
C ASP A 97 22.39 2.55 3.29
N SER A 98 22.25 1.78 2.20
CA SER A 98 21.04 1.01 1.91
C SER A 98 20.71 0.02 3.05
N ILE A 99 21.74 -0.66 3.57
CA ILE A 99 21.59 -1.60 4.70
C ILE A 99 21.27 -0.85 6.00
N GLY A 100 21.88 0.31 6.23
CA GLY A 100 21.56 1.18 7.35
C GLY A 100 20.10 1.61 7.36
N ILE A 101 19.57 2.03 6.21
CA ILE A 101 18.15 2.40 6.03
C ILE A 101 17.26 1.20 6.34
N LEU A 102 17.54 0.02 5.75
CA LEU A 102 16.75 -1.18 5.97
C LEU A 102 16.74 -1.65 7.43
N ASN A 103 17.84 -1.44 8.16
CA ASN A 103 17.91 -1.75 9.60
C ASN A 103 17.24 -0.67 10.46
N GLY A 104 17.20 0.58 10.00
CA GLY A 104 16.57 1.70 10.69
C GLY A 104 15.04 1.70 10.63
N ILE A 105 14.43 0.93 9.73
CA ILE A 105 12.97 0.79 9.67
C ILE A 105 12.50 -0.07 10.86
N GLU A 106 11.74 0.50 11.78
CA GLU A 106 11.28 -0.18 13.00
C GLU A 106 10.21 -1.25 12.70
N ASP A 107 9.24 -0.96 11.82
CA ASP A 107 8.05 -1.79 11.58
C ASP A 107 8.28 -3.02 10.67
N LEU A 108 9.52 -3.39 10.37
CA LEU A 108 9.81 -4.60 9.58
C LEU A 108 9.89 -5.84 10.46
N THR A 109 9.19 -6.90 10.03
CA THR A 109 9.45 -8.24 10.57
C THR A 109 10.89 -8.67 10.28
N GLU A 110 11.45 -9.50 11.15
CA GLU A 110 12.81 -10.04 10.95
C GLU A 110 12.95 -10.78 9.62
N GLU A 111 11.90 -11.46 9.17
CA GLU A 111 11.88 -12.18 7.88
C GLU A 111 11.88 -11.23 6.69
N THR A 112 11.04 -10.18 6.73
CA THR A 112 10.99 -9.15 5.69
C THR A 112 12.31 -8.40 5.62
N ARG A 113 12.87 -8.01 6.77
CA ARG A 113 14.17 -7.34 6.87
C ARG A 113 15.28 -8.23 6.31
N ALA A 114 15.33 -9.50 6.70
CA ALA A 114 16.33 -10.43 6.20
C ALA A 114 16.21 -10.64 4.68
N SER A 115 14.99 -10.71 4.14
CA SER A 115 14.74 -10.84 2.70
C SER A 115 15.14 -9.58 1.93
N ALA A 116 14.83 -8.40 2.46
CA ALA A 116 15.23 -7.11 1.89
C ALA A 116 16.77 -6.95 1.88
N LEU A 117 17.43 -7.25 2.99
CA LEU A 117 18.89 -7.26 3.10
C LEU A 117 19.52 -8.26 2.13
N PHE A 118 18.91 -9.43 1.96
CA PHE A 118 19.38 -10.42 0.99
C PHE A 118 19.38 -9.88 -0.44
N LEU A 119 18.32 -9.19 -0.87
CA LEU A 119 18.27 -8.60 -2.22
C LEU A 119 19.38 -7.57 -2.44
N VAL A 120 19.61 -6.69 -1.45
CA VAL A 120 20.68 -5.67 -1.51
C VAL A 120 22.06 -6.33 -1.55
N LEU A 121 22.30 -7.32 -0.69
CA LEU A 121 23.58 -8.03 -0.64
C LEU A 121 23.81 -8.92 -1.87
N GLN A 122 22.75 -9.49 -2.43
CA GLN A 122 22.79 -10.24 -3.68
C GLN A 122 23.25 -9.34 -4.82
N GLN A 123 22.67 -8.15 -4.96
CA GLN A 123 23.09 -7.19 -5.99
C GLN A 123 24.53 -6.72 -5.78
N CYS A 124 24.91 -6.39 -4.53
CA CYS A 124 26.28 -6.03 -4.17
C CYS A 124 27.28 -7.13 -4.56
N LEU A 125 26.95 -8.39 -4.28
CA LEU A 125 27.79 -9.54 -4.60
C LEU A 125 27.93 -9.75 -6.11
N LEU A 126 26.85 -9.65 -6.88
CA LEU A 126 26.89 -9.75 -8.34
C LEU A 126 27.79 -8.68 -8.96
N GLU A 127 27.80 -7.48 -8.39
CA GLU A 127 28.67 -6.39 -8.82
C GLU A 127 30.14 -6.56 -8.41
N CYS A 128 30.42 -7.17 -7.26
CA CYS A 128 31.79 -7.57 -6.93
C CYS A 128 32.31 -8.61 -7.93
N LEU A 129 31.49 -9.60 -8.29
CA LEU A 129 31.84 -10.62 -9.28
C LEU A 129 32.05 -10.04 -10.68
N SER A 130 31.22 -9.09 -11.11
CA SER A 130 31.39 -8.45 -12.42
C SER A 130 32.69 -7.65 -12.54
N ARG A 131 33.22 -7.15 -11.41
CA ARG A 131 34.52 -6.47 -11.31
C ARG A 131 35.70 -7.43 -11.13
N GLY A 132 35.45 -8.73 -10.95
CA GLY A 132 36.47 -9.74 -10.69
C GLY A 132 36.98 -9.75 -9.24
N ASP A 133 36.29 -9.10 -8.30
CA ASP A 133 36.64 -9.13 -6.87
C ASP A 133 35.93 -10.28 -6.15
N ASP A 134 36.43 -11.49 -6.42
CA ASP A 134 35.95 -12.73 -5.79
C ASP A 134 36.14 -12.71 -4.26
N SER A 135 37.15 -11.99 -3.77
CA SER A 135 37.51 -11.95 -2.35
C SER A 135 36.45 -11.22 -1.53
N SER A 136 36.00 -10.05 -2.02
CA SER A 136 34.91 -9.29 -1.40
C SER A 136 33.58 -10.00 -1.57
N ALA A 137 33.32 -10.60 -2.73
CA ALA A 137 32.10 -11.38 -2.97
C ALA A 137 31.96 -12.55 -1.98
N LEU A 138 33.03 -13.32 -1.75
CA LEU A 138 33.05 -14.40 -0.77
C LEU A 138 32.93 -13.89 0.67
N ALA A 139 33.54 -12.74 0.99
CA ALA A 139 33.41 -12.13 2.31
C ALA A 139 31.96 -11.73 2.60
N ILE A 140 31.26 -11.13 1.62
CA ILE A 140 29.84 -10.79 1.73
C ILE A 140 28.99 -12.05 1.93
N LEU A 141 29.19 -13.08 1.10
CA LEU A 141 28.44 -14.34 1.20
C LEU A 141 28.59 -14.99 2.59
N ARG A 142 29.83 -15.09 3.08
CA ARG A 142 30.14 -15.77 4.35
C ARG A 142 29.77 -14.96 5.57
N LYS A 143 30.08 -13.66 5.59
CA LYS A 143 29.94 -12.83 6.79
C LYS A 143 28.61 -12.09 6.88
N ARG A 144 27.93 -11.84 5.76
CA ARG A 144 26.72 -11.01 5.72
C ARG A 144 25.50 -11.77 5.26
N VAL A 145 25.61 -12.63 4.25
CA VAL A 145 24.47 -13.41 3.73
C VAL A 145 24.20 -14.65 4.58
N SER A 146 25.23 -15.40 4.98
CA SER A 146 25.07 -16.64 5.77
C SER A 146 24.39 -16.44 7.14
N PRO A 147 24.59 -15.31 7.85
CA PRO A 147 23.87 -15.03 9.09
C PRO A 147 22.41 -14.59 8.88
N LEU A 148 22.02 -14.17 7.67
CA LEU A 148 20.62 -13.84 7.41
C LEU A 148 19.79 -15.12 7.56
N LYS A 149 18.68 -15.03 8.30
CA LYS A 149 17.70 -16.13 8.45
C LYS A 149 16.86 -16.29 7.17
N VAL A 150 17.49 -16.19 6.01
CA VAL A 150 16.87 -16.37 4.70
C VAL A 150 16.99 -17.85 4.35
N GLY A 151 15.93 -18.44 3.78
CA GLY A 151 15.88 -19.87 3.50
C GLY A 151 17.17 -20.40 2.87
N ARG A 152 17.74 -21.47 3.45
CA ARG A 152 19.05 -22.03 3.04
C ARG A 152 19.16 -22.26 1.54
N GLU A 153 18.06 -22.65 0.90
CA GLU A 153 17.95 -22.83 -0.54
C GLU A 153 18.33 -21.57 -1.34
N LYS A 154 17.89 -20.38 -0.92
CA LYS A 154 18.22 -19.11 -1.61
C LYS A 154 19.73 -18.82 -1.57
N VAL A 155 20.37 -19.11 -0.43
CA VAL A 155 21.82 -18.94 -0.26
C VAL A 155 22.59 -19.97 -1.10
N HIS A 156 22.13 -21.22 -1.14
CA HIS A 156 22.74 -22.27 -1.97
C HIS A 156 22.57 -21.98 -3.47
N ASN A 157 21.39 -21.54 -3.90
CA ASN A 157 21.13 -21.15 -5.29
C ASN A 157 21.99 -19.95 -5.69
N LEU A 158 22.17 -18.97 -4.80
CA LEU A 158 23.08 -17.86 -5.02
C LEU A 158 24.52 -18.35 -5.20
N ALA A 159 25.02 -19.17 -4.27
CA ALA A 159 26.38 -19.71 -4.33
C ALA A 159 26.63 -20.56 -5.59
N ALA A 160 25.65 -21.38 -5.99
CA ALA A 160 25.69 -22.15 -7.24
C ALA A 160 25.70 -21.23 -8.46
N GLY A 161 24.90 -20.17 -8.45
CA GLY A 161 24.90 -19.13 -9.48
C GLY A 161 26.25 -18.44 -9.62
N MET A 162 26.96 -18.15 -8.52
CA MET A 162 28.32 -17.57 -8.57
C MET A 162 29.31 -18.48 -9.30
N LEU A 163 29.26 -19.79 -9.04
CA LEU A 163 30.14 -20.78 -9.67
C LEU A 163 29.86 -20.87 -11.17
N SER A 164 28.58 -20.96 -11.55
CA SER A 164 28.17 -21.04 -12.95
C SER A 164 28.51 -19.76 -13.75
N LEU A 165 28.34 -18.59 -13.14
CA LEU A 165 28.66 -17.31 -13.78
C LEU A 165 30.17 -17.16 -14.03
N LYS A 166 31.00 -17.71 -13.13
CA LYS A 166 32.45 -17.77 -13.27
C LYS A 166 32.89 -18.78 -14.34
N GLU A 167 32.23 -19.94 -14.41
CA GLU A 167 32.51 -20.98 -15.41
C GLU A 167 32.12 -20.56 -16.84
N MET A 168 31.06 -19.76 -16.99
CA MET A 168 30.62 -19.25 -18.30
C MET A 168 31.47 -18.12 -18.87
N GLY A 169 32.51 -17.65 -18.16
CA GLY A 169 33.43 -16.65 -18.69
C GLY A 169 32.73 -15.37 -19.16
N MET A 170 31.66 -14.94 -18.47
CA MET A 170 30.97 -13.69 -18.80
C MET A 170 31.90 -12.51 -18.51
N ALA A 171 32.70 -12.19 -19.52
CA ALA A 171 33.52 -11.01 -19.62
C ALA A 171 32.63 -9.78 -19.48
N LYS A 172 32.83 -9.04 -18.38
CA LYS A 172 32.27 -7.71 -18.09
C LYS A 172 30.79 -7.54 -18.48
N ILE A 173 29.91 -7.72 -17.51
CA ILE A 173 28.57 -7.15 -17.56
C ILE A 173 28.72 -5.66 -17.87
N ASP A 174 28.10 -5.18 -18.95
CA ASP A 174 28.11 -3.78 -19.35
C ASP A 174 27.50 -2.90 -18.24
N ASP A 175 27.96 -1.66 -18.09
CA ASP A 175 27.47 -0.74 -17.05
C ASP A 175 25.95 -0.48 -17.19
N SER A 176 25.43 -0.50 -18.42
CA SER A 176 23.98 -0.43 -18.68
C SER A 176 23.24 -1.62 -18.08
N SER A 177 23.81 -2.82 -18.19
CA SER A 177 23.22 -4.05 -17.65
C SER A 177 23.22 -4.05 -16.11
N ILE A 178 24.26 -3.48 -15.48
CA ILE A 178 24.29 -3.30 -14.01
C ILE A 178 23.17 -2.35 -13.57
N CYS A 179 22.98 -1.24 -14.28
CA CYS A 179 21.90 -0.29 -13.97
C CYS A 179 20.51 -0.94 -14.07
N GLU A 180 20.29 -1.77 -15.08
CA GLU A 180 19.04 -2.55 -15.22
C GLU A 180 18.86 -3.55 -14.08
N LEU A 181 19.93 -4.24 -13.65
CA LEU A 181 19.89 -5.16 -12.51
C LEU A 181 19.55 -4.44 -11.20
N ARG A 182 20.14 -3.25 -10.95
CA ARG A 182 19.80 -2.41 -9.79
C ARG A 182 18.33 -2.00 -9.79
N ARG A 183 17.80 -1.58 -10.95
CA ARG A 183 16.38 -1.20 -11.07
C ARG A 183 15.46 -2.40 -10.83
N LYS A 184 15.81 -3.58 -11.34
CA LYS A 184 15.07 -4.83 -11.05
C LYS A 184 15.10 -5.19 -9.57
N SER A 185 16.27 -5.09 -8.93
CA SER A 185 16.42 -5.31 -7.49
C SER A 185 15.53 -4.35 -6.68
N LEU A 186 15.44 -3.08 -7.08
CA LEU A 186 14.55 -2.11 -6.45
C LEU A 186 13.08 -2.47 -6.56
N VAL A 187 12.61 -2.93 -7.72
CA VAL A 187 11.22 -3.37 -7.89
C VAL A 187 10.90 -4.54 -6.96
N GLU A 188 11.81 -5.51 -6.83
CA GLU A 188 11.62 -6.63 -5.89
C GLU A 188 11.68 -6.17 -4.42
N LEU A 189 12.52 -5.19 -4.11
CA LEU A 189 12.62 -4.61 -2.78
C LEU A 189 11.35 -3.83 -2.39
N GLU A 190 10.80 -3.06 -3.32
CA GLU A 190 9.56 -2.31 -3.14
C GLU A 190 8.37 -3.24 -2.83
N LYS A 191 8.31 -4.43 -3.45
CA LYS A 191 7.29 -5.46 -3.18
C LYS A 191 7.38 -6.07 -1.78
N LEU A 192 8.57 -6.10 -1.16
CA LEU A 192 8.76 -6.67 0.18
C LEU A 192 8.43 -5.66 1.29
N LEU A 193 8.63 -4.37 1.02
CA LEU A 193 8.49 -3.33 2.04
C LEU A 193 7.01 -2.96 2.26
N PRO A 194 6.54 -2.93 3.52
CA PRO A 194 5.15 -2.67 3.83
C PRO A 194 4.78 -1.18 3.72
N PRO A 195 3.47 -0.86 3.68
CA PRO A 195 3.00 0.50 3.92
C PRO A 195 3.39 0.99 5.33
N PRO A 196 3.68 2.29 5.51
CA PRO A 196 3.58 3.37 4.54
C PRO A 196 4.83 3.54 3.66
N ILE A 197 5.81 2.65 3.73
CA ILE A 197 7.09 2.82 3.02
C ILE A 197 6.86 2.70 1.52
N THR A 198 6.30 1.56 1.10
CA THR A 198 5.84 1.33 -0.26
C THR A 198 4.31 1.23 -0.27
N LEU A 199 3.68 1.78 -1.30
CA LEU A 199 2.25 1.60 -1.53
C LEU A 199 2.04 0.43 -2.50
N PRO A 200 1.07 -0.48 -2.22
CA PRO A 200 0.67 -1.49 -3.20
C PRO A 200 0.23 -0.82 -4.50
N GLU A 201 0.58 -1.39 -5.64
CA GLU A 201 0.11 -0.91 -6.94
C GLU A 201 -1.42 -0.98 -7.02
N GLY A 202 -2.04 -0.03 -7.73
CA GLY A 202 -3.48 -0.05 -7.97
C GLY A 202 -4.36 0.14 -6.71
N ARG A 203 -3.85 0.82 -5.67
CA ARG A 203 -4.58 0.89 -4.39
C ARG A 203 -5.92 1.62 -4.48
N LEU A 204 -6.04 2.65 -5.34
CA LEU A 204 -7.30 3.38 -5.52
C LEU A 204 -8.33 2.51 -6.23
N GLU A 205 -7.88 1.83 -7.29
CA GLU A 205 -8.63 0.90 -8.10
C GLU A 205 -9.21 -0.20 -7.22
N HIS A 206 -8.38 -0.82 -6.36
CA HIS A 206 -8.84 -1.82 -5.40
C HIS A 206 -9.90 -1.28 -4.42
N PHE A 207 -9.76 -0.05 -3.93
CA PHE A 207 -10.78 0.56 -3.06
C PHE A 207 -12.10 0.80 -3.80
N VAL A 208 -12.02 1.27 -5.04
CA VAL A 208 -13.19 1.50 -5.89
C VAL A 208 -13.87 0.17 -6.20
N GLU A 209 -13.15 -0.85 -6.64
CA GLU A 209 -13.68 -2.20 -6.89
C GLU A 209 -14.35 -2.78 -5.64
N THR A 210 -13.70 -2.69 -4.47
CA THR A 210 -14.28 -3.17 -3.21
C THR A 210 -15.59 -2.45 -2.87
N ALA A 211 -15.67 -1.14 -3.12
CA ALA A 211 -16.89 -0.37 -2.90
C ALA A 211 -18.02 -0.81 -3.85
N ILE A 212 -17.71 -1.03 -5.13
CA ILE A 212 -18.68 -1.53 -6.11
C ILE A 212 -19.17 -2.92 -5.69
N THR A 213 -18.28 -3.84 -5.34
CA THR A 213 -18.65 -5.19 -4.87
C THR A 213 -19.57 -5.13 -3.67
N ALA A 214 -19.29 -4.26 -2.68
CA ALA A 214 -20.17 -4.08 -1.53
C ALA A 214 -21.56 -3.53 -1.90
N GLN A 215 -21.65 -2.67 -2.93
CA GLN A 215 -22.94 -2.22 -3.46
C GLN A 215 -23.70 -3.34 -4.17
N MET A 216 -23.00 -4.20 -4.92
CA MET A 216 -23.62 -5.39 -5.53
C MET A 216 -24.14 -6.37 -4.48
N ASP A 217 -23.33 -6.68 -3.46
CA ASP A 217 -23.67 -7.63 -2.39
C ASP A 217 -24.86 -7.15 -1.54
N SER A 218 -25.03 -5.83 -1.41
CA SER A 218 -26.16 -5.24 -0.71
C SER A 218 -27.41 -5.06 -1.58
N CYS A 219 -27.32 -5.32 -2.89
CA CYS A 219 -28.42 -5.17 -3.82
C CYS A 219 -29.35 -6.39 -3.81
N ILE A 220 -30.55 -6.21 -3.27
CA ILE A 220 -31.56 -7.27 -3.05
C ILE A 220 -31.92 -8.02 -4.34
N TYR A 221 -32.00 -7.31 -5.47
CA TYR A 221 -32.43 -7.87 -6.75
C TYR A 221 -31.28 -8.00 -7.74
N HIS A 222 -30.05 -8.11 -7.26
CA HIS A 222 -28.88 -8.17 -8.14
C HIS A 222 -29.02 -9.32 -9.14
N ASN A 223 -29.22 -8.95 -10.41
CA ASN A 223 -29.43 -9.89 -11.50
C ASN A 223 -28.96 -9.29 -12.85
N SER A 224 -28.16 -8.23 -12.80
CA SER A 224 -27.71 -7.53 -14.00
C SER A 224 -26.34 -8.01 -14.44
N PHE A 225 -26.22 -8.37 -15.72
CA PHE A 225 -24.94 -8.47 -16.45
C PHE A 225 -24.51 -7.12 -17.06
N ARG A 226 -25.14 -6.00 -16.66
CA ARG A 226 -24.83 -4.66 -17.17
C ARG A 226 -23.59 -4.10 -16.49
N GLU A 227 -22.86 -3.26 -17.21
CA GLU A 227 -21.73 -2.50 -16.66
C GLU A 227 -22.20 -1.57 -15.53
N ILE A 228 -21.50 -1.59 -14.41
CA ILE A 228 -21.83 -0.80 -13.24
C ILE A 228 -21.17 0.57 -13.35
N SER A 229 -21.95 1.62 -13.13
CA SER A 229 -21.49 3.00 -13.17
C SER A 229 -20.73 3.35 -11.90
N LEU A 230 -19.66 4.15 -12.03
CA LEU A 230 -19.01 4.81 -10.89
C LEU A 230 -19.67 6.15 -10.52
N TYR A 231 -20.55 6.67 -11.37
CA TYR A 231 -21.18 7.97 -11.18
C TYR A 231 -22.44 7.91 -10.30
N GLU A 232 -23.05 6.73 -10.18
CA GLU A 232 -24.28 6.49 -9.42
C GLU A 232 -24.16 5.16 -8.67
N ASP A 233 -24.80 5.06 -7.50
CA ASP A 233 -24.79 3.82 -6.71
C ASP A 233 -25.53 2.69 -7.44
N HIS A 234 -25.00 1.48 -7.37
CA HIS A 234 -25.61 0.31 -8.01
C HIS A 234 -27.00 -0.01 -7.46
N TYR A 235 -27.96 -0.19 -8.37
CA TYR A 235 -29.34 -0.57 -8.03
C TYR A 235 -29.94 -1.46 -9.13
N CYS A 236 -30.50 -2.61 -8.74
CA CYS A 236 -31.32 -3.45 -9.60
C CYS A 236 -32.79 -3.35 -9.20
N GLY A 237 -33.66 -3.13 -10.18
CA GLY A 237 -35.10 -3.12 -9.99
C GLY A 237 -35.69 -4.53 -9.96
N ARG A 238 -36.83 -4.71 -9.27
CA ARG A 238 -37.56 -5.98 -9.22
C ARG A 238 -38.03 -6.45 -10.59
N ASP A 239 -38.25 -5.52 -11.51
CA ASP A 239 -38.60 -5.74 -12.92
C ASP A 239 -37.48 -6.43 -13.72
N GLN A 240 -36.25 -6.47 -13.19
CA GLN A 240 -35.09 -7.07 -13.85
C GLN A 240 -34.86 -8.53 -13.47
N ILE A 241 -35.72 -9.12 -12.62
CA ILE A 241 -35.66 -10.53 -12.27
C ILE A 241 -36.17 -11.35 -13.47
N PRO A 242 -35.51 -12.44 -13.88
CA PRO A 242 -35.94 -13.20 -15.06
C PRO A 242 -37.27 -13.86 -14.73
N THR A 243 -38.32 -13.52 -15.48
CA THR A 243 -39.65 -14.12 -15.33
C THR A 243 -39.88 -15.29 -16.29
N GLN A 244 -38.92 -15.58 -17.17
CA GLN A 244 -39.01 -16.61 -18.19
C GLN A 244 -37.82 -17.57 -18.10
N THR A 245 -38.09 -18.87 -18.02
CA THR A 245 -37.07 -19.91 -18.08
C THR A 245 -36.79 -20.27 -19.54
N VAL A 246 -35.51 -20.29 -19.92
CA VAL A 246 -35.05 -20.83 -21.21
C VAL A 246 -34.45 -22.21 -20.95
N GLN A 247 -34.88 -23.20 -21.72
CA GLN A 247 -34.40 -24.58 -21.60
C GLN A 247 -33.30 -24.78 -22.66
N ASP A 248 -32.03 -24.75 -22.24
CA ASP A 248 -30.92 -25.03 -23.13
C ASP A 248 -30.91 -26.54 -23.47
N LYS A 249 -31.13 -26.86 -24.74
CA LYS A 249 -30.88 -28.20 -25.27
C LYS A 249 -29.36 -28.38 -25.29
N ILE A 250 -28.83 -29.04 -24.26
CA ILE A 250 -27.49 -29.62 -24.31
C ILE A 250 -27.51 -30.60 -25.48
N MET A 251 -26.79 -30.26 -26.56
CA MET A 251 -26.56 -31.19 -27.65
C MET A 251 -25.65 -32.29 -27.13
N GLU A 252 -26.22 -33.46 -26.83
CA GLU A 252 -25.44 -34.67 -26.64
C GLU A 252 -24.69 -34.98 -27.95
N VAL A 253 -23.38 -35.15 -27.83
CA VAL A 253 -22.44 -35.52 -28.90
C VAL A 253 -22.57 -37.00 -29.24
#